data_AF-A0A8J3N0I7-F1
#
_entry.id   AF-A0A8J3N0I7-F1
#
_cell.length_a   1.000
_cell.length_b   1.000
_cell.length_c   1.000
_cell.angle_alpha   90.00
_cell.angle_beta   90.00
_cell.angle_gamma   90.00
#
_symmetry.space_group_name_H-M   'P 1'
#
loop_
_entity.id
_entity.type
_entity.pdbx_description
1 polymer ?
#
loop_
_entity_poly.entity_id
_entity_poly.type
_entity_poly.pdbx_seq_one_letter_code
_entity_poly.pdbx_strand_id
1 'polypeptide(L)'
;MNLTVDHCQATVATLPHSEDIFKALELLEKAYAVVVVDDKKPIGILTDYDMAHFFRDVTGGLVQVEDIEITLRNYIEAVLPEGEQRNIALSHEFGPKSKFDRLSFGDSIRLVTNEKNWPLFEPYLAPKDLFMNMMDQIRVIRNQLAHFKMRLNPIQRHDLEQVRYWISIRPKVIHDVPQAHPSNGQGLHAFLKQVEDSKKSDIQVSFQDMEGLLQSSLPSTAYAHESWWSNDYLNDPQSLAWLEVGWQVRDVDISSRHVTFRRTNTVLWQLFFADLLERLKKARPGITNVEKIPPEYHWSFSGGRSGFHFGWVLLRSHDLRVELYIDAKESKKLFDKLAEQKFAIENELNMALNWDRLDTRKACRVSITHPAKVTDPPDELEGVKEWAVETMLKFVDVFQPRIKGL
;
A
#
# COMPACT_ATOMS: atom_id res chain seq x y z
N MET A 1 45.93 34.07 10.41
CA MET A 1 45.50 33.58 11.74
C MET A 1 45.61 32.06 11.73
N ASN A 2 46.36 31.46 12.66
CA ASN A 2 46.40 30.01 12.85
C ASN A 2 45.24 29.61 13.75
N LEU A 3 44.07 29.32 13.16
CA LEU A 3 42.93 28.77 13.89
C LEU A 3 43.16 27.27 14.11
N THR A 4 43.41 26.88 15.35
CA THR A 4 43.40 25.48 15.82
C THR A 4 41.98 24.98 16.13
N VAL A 5 41.80 23.66 16.26
CA VAL A 5 40.52 23.01 16.61
C VAL A 5 39.94 23.56 17.92
N ASP A 6 40.78 23.95 18.87
CA ASP A 6 40.35 24.54 20.15
C ASP A 6 39.55 25.83 19.99
N HIS A 7 39.77 26.57 18.90
CA HIS A 7 39.00 27.78 18.60
C HIS A 7 37.62 27.50 17.99
N CYS A 8 37.30 26.24 17.67
CA CYS A 8 36.05 25.80 17.05
C CYS A 8 35.26 24.83 17.95
N GLN A 9 35.59 24.71 19.23
CA GLN A 9 34.89 23.81 20.15
C GLN A 9 33.53 24.39 20.58
N ALA A 10 32.53 23.53 20.67
CA ALA A 10 31.21 23.85 21.20
C ALA A 10 30.79 22.78 22.21
N THR A 11 30.02 23.20 23.22
CA THR A 11 29.42 22.28 24.18
C THR A 11 28.38 21.40 23.48
N VAL A 12 28.52 20.09 23.60
CA VAL A 12 27.61 19.12 22.98
C VAL A 12 26.61 18.58 23.99
N ALA A 13 25.37 18.36 23.57
CA ALA A 13 24.38 17.67 24.37
C ALA A 13 24.79 16.20 24.55
N THR A 14 24.72 15.68 25.78
CA THR A 14 25.04 14.28 26.09
C THR A 14 23.83 13.55 26.64
N LEU A 15 23.68 12.27 26.28
CA LEU A 15 22.60 11.40 26.77
C LEU A 15 23.19 10.08 27.32
N PRO A 16 22.85 9.66 28.55
CA PRO A 16 23.20 8.33 29.05
C PRO A 16 22.60 7.22 28.17
N HIS A 17 23.34 6.14 27.95
CA HIS A 17 22.87 5.03 27.11
C HIS A 17 21.62 4.30 27.65
N SER A 18 21.34 4.44 28.94
CA SER A 18 20.18 3.85 29.63
C SER A 18 18.90 4.67 29.48
N GLU A 19 18.99 5.86 28.90
CA GLU A 19 17.90 6.83 28.90
C GLU A 19 16.89 6.59 27.77
N ASP A 20 15.66 7.08 27.95
CA ASP A 20 14.59 6.90 26.99
C ASP A 20 14.90 7.61 25.66
N ILE A 21 14.60 6.93 24.55
CA ILE A 21 14.80 7.42 23.19
C ILE A 21 14.01 8.69 22.88
N PHE A 22 12.87 8.92 23.53
CA PHE A 22 12.11 10.17 23.41
C PHE A 22 12.86 11.36 24.00
N LYS A 23 13.70 11.14 25.02
CA LYS A 23 14.58 12.20 25.55
C LYS A 23 15.63 12.61 24.52
N ALA A 24 16.08 11.65 23.71
CA ALA A 24 17.00 11.91 22.63
C ALA A 24 16.40 12.83 21.54
N LEU A 25 15.10 12.65 21.22
CA LEU A 25 14.37 13.53 20.30
C LEU A 25 14.30 14.97 20.81
N GLU A 26 13.95 15.18 22.08
CA GLU A 26 13.89 16.52 22.68
C GLU A 26 15.25 17.26 22.63
N LEU A 27 16.35 16.50 22.72
CA LEU A 27 17.70 17.06 22.63
C LEU A 27 18.07 17.39 21.18
N LEU A 28 17.68 16.53 20.22
CA LEU A 28 17.94 16.73 18.79
C LEU A 28 17.16 17.91 18.20
N GLU A 29 16.00 18.27 18.75
CA GLU A 29 15.31 19.52 18.37
C GLU A 29 16.17 20.78 18.58
N LYS A 30 17.11 20.73 19.51
CA LYS A 30 17.94 21.87 19.93
C LYS A 30 19.38 21.75 19.48
N ALA A 31 19.79 20.58 18.98
CA ALA A 31 21.17 20.27 18.65
C ALA A 31 21.25 19.33 17.43
N TYR A 32 22.19 19.59 16.54
CA TYR A 32 22.40 18.77 15.34
C TYR A 32 22.75 17.29 15.65
N ALA A 33 23.37 17.05 16.79
CA ALA A 33 23.76 15.71 17.23
C ALA A 33 23.84 15.65 18.75
N VAL A 34 23.59 14.46 19.30
CA VAL A 34 23.69 14.14 20.72
C VAL A 34 24.76 13.08 20.92
N VAL A 35 25.66 13.29 21.88
CA VAL A 35 26.70 12.30 22.21
C VAL A 35 26.14 11.33 23.24
N VAL A 36 26.10 10.05 22.90
CA VAL A 36 25.68 8.99 23.83
C VAL A 36 26.85 8.63 24.72
N VAL A 37 26.62 8.60 26.03
CA VAL A 37 27.66 8.33 27.03
C VAL A 37 27.33 7.10 27.88
N ASP A 38 28.38 6.36 28.24
CA ASP A 38 28.36 5.33 29.27
C ASP A 38 29.42 5.66 30.31
N ASP A 39 29.02 5.80 31.57
CA ASP A 39 29.89 6.29 32.66
C ASP A 39 30.73 7.53 32.27
N LYS A 40 30.09 8.52 31.64
CA LYS A 40 30.70 9.78 31.13
C LYS A 40 31.70 9.60 29.99
N LYS A 41 31.90 8.38 29.48
CA LYS A 41 32.70 8.14 28.27
C LYS A 41 31.79 8.15 27.04
N PRO A 42 32.15 8.89 25.98
CA PRO A 42 31.38 8.86 24.74
C PRO A 42 31.50 7.49 24.09
N ILE A 43 30.34 6.87 23.81
CA ILE A 43 30.24 5.56 23.15
C ILE A 43 29.61 5.65 21.75
N GLY A 44 28.99 6.78 21.41
CA GLY A 44 28.36 6.98 20.12
C GLY A 44 27.84 8.39 19.92
N ILE A 45 27.35 8.64 18.71
CA ILE A 45 26.68 9.88 18.33
C ILE A 45 25.31 9.50 17.77
N LEU A 46 24.28 10.20 18.20
CA LEU A 46 22.92 10.07 17.69
C LEU A 46 22.56 11.33 16.91
N THR A 47 21.96 11.16 15.74
CA THR A 47 21.52 12.24 14.86
C THR A 47 20.06 12.06 14.42
N ASP A 48 19.48 13.09 13.80
CA ASP A 48 18.16 12.99 13.17
C ASP A 48 18.07 11.86 12.13
N TYR A 49 19.17 11.58 11.42
CA TYR A 49 19.23 10.48 10.46
C TYR A 49 19.05 9.12 11.15
N ASP A 50 19.71 8.92 12.29
CA ASP A 50 19.61 7.68 13.07
C ASP A 50 18.20 7.49 13.64
N MET A 51 17.57 8.59 14.08
CA MET A 51 16.19 8.60 14.58
C MET A 51 15.19 8.30 13.47
N ALA A 52 15.31 8.96 12.31
CA ALA A 52 14.45 8.70 11.16
C ALA A 52 14.53 7.24 10.70
N HIS A 53 15.74 6.68 10.65
CA HIS A 53 15.94 5.26 10.32
C HIS A 53 15.37 4.32 11.40
N PHE A 54 15.55 4.63 12.69
CA PHE A 54 14.97 3.85 13.78
C PHE A 54 13.45 3.82 13.69
N PHE A 55 12.81 4.98 13.58
CA PHE A 55 11.35 5.06 13.52
C PHE A 55 10.79 4.41 12.26
N ARG A 56 11.42 4.59 11.09
CA ARG A 56 11.01 3.90 9.86
C ARG A 56 11.04 2.38 10.02
N ASP A 57 12.07 1.84 10.66
CA ASP A 57 12.20 0.39 10.86
C ASP A 57 11.18 -0.12 11.90
N VAL A 58 10.90 0.65 12.95
CA VAL A 58 9.87 0.33 13.96
C VAL A 58 8.47 0.39 13.34
N THR A 59 8.15 1.43 12.58
CA THR A 59 6.85 1.58 11.93
C THR A 59 6.62 0.49 10.88
N GLY A 60 7.63 0.17 10.07
CA GLY A 60 7.54 -0.95 9.12
C GLY A 60 7.25 -2.29 9.82
N GLY A 61 7.88 -2.54 10.96
CA GLY A 61 7.60 -3.72 11.78
C GLY A 61 6.18 -3.73 12.37
N LEU A 62 5.68 -2.59 12.84
CA LEU A 62 4.34 -2.47 13.40
C LEU A 62 3.25 -2.75 12.35
N VAL A 63 3.42 -2.23 11.12
CA VAL A 63 2.51 -2.51 10.00
C VAL A 63 2.46 -4.00 9.69
N GLN A 64 3.62 -4.68 9.63
CA GLN A 64 3.67 -6.11 9.36
C GLN A 64 3.03 -6.96 10.47
N VAL A 65 3.18 -6.55 11.73
CA VAL A 65 2.50 -7.18 12.86
C VAL A 65 0.99 -6.97 12.75
N GLU A 66 0.56 -5.75 12.46
CA GLU A 66 -0.85 -5.39 12.32
C GLU A 66 -1.55 -6.23 11.23
N ASP A 67 -0.91 -6.43 10.07
CA ASP A 67 -1.42 -7.31 9.01
C ASP A 67 -1.71 -8.73 9.52
N ILE A 68 -0.81 -9.27 10.35
CA ILE A 68 -0.94 -10.60 10.95
C ILE A 68 -2.10 -10.61 11.96
N GLU A 69 -2.18 -9.59 12.83
CA GLU A 69 -3.26 -9.47 13.82
C GLU A 69 -4.63 -9.37 13.12
N ILE A 70 -4.76 -8.54 12.08
CA ILE A 70 -5.98 -8.37 11.28
C ILE A 70 -6.35 -9.68 10.59
N THR A 71 -5.39 -10.33 9.95
CA THR A 71 -5.68 -11.57 9.23
C THR A 71 -6.14 -12.68 10.19
N LEU A 72 -5.53 -12.77 11.37
CA LEU A 72 -5.99 -13.70 12.41
C LEU A 72 -7.41 -13.36 12.88
N ARG A 73 -7.73 -12.08 13.09
CA ARG A 73 -9.09 -11.67 13.43
C ARG A 73 -10.09 -12.05 12.35
N ASN A 74 -9.76 -11.87 11.07
CA ASN A 74 -10.62 -12.27 9.97
C ASN A 74 -10.91 -13.78 9.97
N TYR A 75 -9.91 -14.62 10.28
CA TYR A 75 -10.13 -16.05 10.48
C TYR A 75 -11.09 -16.33 11.64
N ILE A 76 -10.91 -15.65 12.78
CA ILE A 76 -11.80 -15.81 13.93
C ILE A 76 -13.22 -15.40 13.57
N GLU A 77 -13.39 -14.26 12.90
CA GLU A 77 -14.71 -13.77 12.54
C GLU A 77 -15.42 -14.69 11.54
N ALA A 78 -14.68 -15.27 10.61
CA ALA A 78 -15.25 -16.18 9.64
C ALA A 78 -15.59 -17.56 10.23
N VAL A 79 -14.75 -18.11 11.11
CA VAL A 79 -14.99 -19.42 11.75
C VAL A 79 -16.00 -19.31 12.89
N LEU A 80 -15.97 -18.20 13.64
CA LEU A 80 -16.89 -17.88 14.72
C LEU A 80 -17.59 -16.56 14.40
N PRO A 81 -18.64 -16.53 13.55
CA PRO A 81 -19.43 -15.33 13.28
C PRO A 81 -20.07 -14.74 14.53
N GLU A 82 -20.53 -13.49 14.46
CA GLU A 82 -21.22 -12.86 15.58
C GLU A 82 -22.50 -13.63 15.89
N GLY A 83 -22.64 -14.06 17.15
CA GLY A 83 -23.76 -14.88 17.57
C GLY A 83 -23.44 -15.74 18.77
N GLU A 84 -24.35 -16.66 19.06
CA GLU A 84 -24.31 -17.50 20.26
C GLU A 84 -23.03 -18.34 20.33
N GLN A 85 -22.56 -18.89 19.19
CA GLN A 85 -21.37 -19.74 19.15
C GLN A 85 -20.09 -18.96 19.51
N ARG A 86 -19.92 -17.73 19.01
CA ARG A 86 -18.82 -16.84 19.40
C ARG A 86 -18.91 -16.46 20.87
N ASN A 87 -20.10 -16.13 21.36
CA ASN A 87 -20.32 -15.78 22.76
C ASN A 87 -20.01 -16.95 23.71
N ILE A 88 -20.37 -18.18 23.33
CA ILE A 88 -20.02 -19.40 24.07
C ILE A 88 -18.50 -19.60 24.08
N ALA A 89 -17.84 -19.49 22.93
CA ALA A 89 -16.38 -19.64 22.82
C ALA A 89 -15.64 -18.61 23.68
N LEU A 90 -16.07 -17.34 23.65
CA LEU A 90 -15.53 -16.26 24.48
C LEU A 90 -15.82 -16.48 25.97
N SER A 91 -17.03 -16.87 26.32
CA SER A 91 -17.45 -17.09 27.71
C SER A 91 -16.67 -18.24 28.35
N HIS A 92 -16.42 -19.29 27.58
CA HIS A 92 -15.65 -20.44 28.04
C HIS A 92 -14.19 -20.10 28.33
N GLU A 93 -13.55 -19.29 27.47
CA GLU A 93 -12.12 -18.97 27.59
C GLU A 93 -11.84 -17.78 28.52
N PHE A 94 -12.68 -16.74 28.49
CA PHE A 94 -12.42 -15.46 29.16
C PHE A 94 -13.51 -15.05 30.16
N GLY A 95 -14.63 -15.78 30.21
CA GLY A 95 -15.77 -15.51 31.10
C GLY A 95 -16.92 -14.75 30.42
N PRO A 96 -18.12 -14.75 31.05
CA PRO A 96 -19.40 -14.43 30.41
C PRO A 96 -19.62 -12.96 29.99
N LYS A 97 -18.72 -12.04 30.36
CA LYS A 97 -18.79 -10.61 29.99
C LYS A 97 -17.73 -10.22 28.96
N SER A 98 -16.99 -11.19 28.43
CA SER A 98 -15.90 -10.96 27.50
C SER A 98 -16.45 -10.52 26.15
N LYS A 99 -15.76 -9.57 25.52
CA LYS A 99 -16.12 -9.07 24.20
C LYS A 99 -14.98 -9.28 23.21
N PHE A 100 -15.33 -9.65 21.99
CA PHE A 100 -14.38 -9.98 20.93
C PHE A 100 -13.51 -8.77 20.53
N ASP A 101 -14.10 -7.58 20.45
CA ASP A 101 -13.45 -6.30 20.13
C ASP A 101 -12.38 -5.89 21.17
N ARG A 102 -12.43 -6.46 22.38
CA ARG A 102 -11.49 -6.15 23.48
C ARG A 102 -10.37 -7.16 23.64
N LEU A 103 -10.33 -8.20 22.81
CA LEU A 103 -9.28 -9.21 22.87
C LEU A 103 -7.94 -8.59 22.45
N SER A 104 -6.90 -8.81 23.25
CA SER A 104 -5.52 -8.60 22.83
C SER A 104 -5.11 -9.65 21.80
N PHE A 105 -3.99 -9.43 21.09
CA PHE A 105 -3.45 -10.43 20.18
C PHE A 105 -3.19 -11.78 20.88
N GLY A 106 -2.67 -11.75 22.12
CA GLY A 106 -2.50 -12.94 22.94
C GLY A 106 -3.83 -13.64 23.23
N ASP A 107 -4.90 -12.89 23.46
CA ASP A 107 -6.23 -13.46 23.68
C ASP A 107 -6.79 -14.07 22.41
N SER A 108 -6.59 -13.44 21.24
CA SER A 108 -6.98 -14.02 19.95
C SER A 108 -6.30 -15.38 19.71
N ILE A 109 -5.00 -15.50 20.02
CA ILE A 109 -4.27 -16.76 19.92
C ILE A 109 -4.87 -17.80 20.87
N ARG A 110 -5.13 -17.44 22.14
CA ARG A 110 -5.74 -18.35 23.13
C ARG A 110 -7.13 -18.82 22.71
N LEU A 111 -7.95 -17.91 22.17
CA LEU A 111 -9.28 -18.24 21.68
C LEU A 111 -9.23 -19.28 20.57
N VAL A 112 -8.33 -19.10 19.58
CA VAL A 112 -8.16 -20.03 18.45
C VAL A 112 -7.62 -21.38 18.91
N THR A 113 -6.64 -21.37 19.83
CA THR A 113 -5.89 -22.55 20.24
C THR A 113 -6.53 -23.32 21.39
N ASN A 114 -7.61 -22.82 22.00
CA ASN A 114 -8.38 -23.56 22.99
C ASN A 114 -8.80 -24.94 22.43
N GLU A 115 -8.72 -25.99 23.25
CA GLU A 115 -9.02 -27.36 22.83
C GLU A 115 -10.41 -27.55 22.23
N LYS A 116 -11.40 -26.78 22.68
CA LYS A 116 -12.78 -26.84 22.18
C LYS A 116 -12.97 -26.08 20.87
N ASN A 117 -12.15 -25.06 20.61
CA ASN A 117 -12.27 -24.21 19.43
C ASN A 117 -11.37 -24.68 18.30
N TRP A 118 -10.17 -25.20 18.61
CA TRP A 118 -9.17 -25.61 17.63
C TRP A 118 -9.71 -26.51 16.51
N PRO A 119 -10.58 -27.51 16.76
CA PRO A 119 -11.14 -28.34 15.68
C PRO A 119 -11.87 -27.55 14.59
N LEU A 120 -12.41 -26.35 14.91
CA LEU A 120 -13.04 -25.45 13.93
C LEU A 120 -12.01 -24.69 13.08
N PHE A 121 -10.84 -24.40 13.65
CA PHE A 121 -9.75 -23.66 13.00
C PHE A 121 -8.74 -24.56 12.29
N GLU A 122 -8.67 -25.83 12.68
CA GLU A 122 -7.72 -26.81 12.17
C GLU A 122 -7.70 -26.92 10.63
N PRO A 123 -8.85 -26.92 9.91
CA PRO A 123 -8.83 -26.99 8.44
C PRO A 123 -8.09 -25.82 7.77
N TYR A 124 -7.96 -24.68 8.46
CA TYR A 124 -7.40 -23.44 7.93
C TYR A 124 -5.99 -23.17 8.45
N LEU A 125 -5.75 -23.44 9.74
CA LEU A 125 -4.57 -23.01 10.47
C LEU A 125 -3.66 -24.17 10.93
N ALA A 126 -3.97 -25.43 10.60
CA ALA A 126 -3.12 -26.57 10.94
C ALA A 126 -1.71 -26.50 10.32
N PRO A 127 -0.67 -27.04 10.97
CA PRO A 127 -0.71 -27.75 12.25
C PRO A 127 -0.63 -26.80 13.46
N LYS A 128 -1.26 -27.20 14.58
CA LYS A 128 -1.43 -26.38 15.79
C LYS A 128 -0.13 -25.87 16.39
N ASP A 129 0.85 -26.76 16.52
CA ASP A 129 2.13 -26.42 17.14
C ASP A 129 2.91 -25.38 16.32
N LEU A 130 2.85 -25.50 14.98
CA LEU A 130 3.46 -24.52 14.10
C LEU A 130 2.77 -23.15 14.22
N PHE A 131 1.44 -23.14 14.21
CA PHE A 131 0.66 -21.91 14.41
C PHE A 131 1.00 -21.25 15.75
N MET A 132 1.01 -22.01 16.85
CA MET A 132 1.32 -21.50 18.18
C MET A 132 2.73 -20.89 18.24
N ASN A 133 3.74 -21.60 17.73
CA ASN A 133 5.12 -21.12 17.71
C ASN A 133 5.25 -19.82 16.93
N MET A 134 4.64 -19.77 15.74
CA MET A 134 4.67 -18.57 14.88
C MET A 134 3.96 -17.39 15.54
N MET A 135 2.75 -17.57 16.06
CA MET A 135 2.01 -16.48 16.68
C MET A 135 2.68 -15.99 17.98
N ASP A 136 3.32 -16.86 18.74
CA ASP A 136 4.06 -16.46 19.94
C ASP A 136 5.30 -15.64 19.58
N GLN A 137 6.02 -15.99 18.52
CA GLN A 137 7.11 -15.17 17.98
C GLN A 137 6.62 -13.76 17.61
N ILE A 138 5.48 -13.66 16.92
CA ILE A 138 4.87 -12.36 16.59
C ILE A 138 4.49 -11.59 17.85
N ARG A 139 3.93 -12.26 18.86
CA ARG A 139 3.59 -11.64 20.14
C ARG A 139 4.82 -11.02 20.82
N VAL A 140 5.96 -11.71 20.79
CA VAL A 140 7.23 -11.20 21.33
C VAL A 140 7.71 -9.98 20.54
N ILE A 141 7.73 -10.08 19.20
CA ILE A 141 8.13 -8.98 18.31
C ILE A 141 7.24 -7.74 18.52
N ARG A 142 5.93 -7.94 18.55
CA ARG A 142 4.92 -6.89 18.80
C ARG A 142 5.15 -6.16 20.12
N ASN A 143 5.45 -6.89 21.18
CA ASN A 143 5.75 -6.28 22.48
C ASN A 143 7.06 -5.49 22.46
N GLN A 144 8.08 -5.96 21.76
CA GLN A 144 9.34 -5.23 21.61
C GLN A 144 9.16 -3.90 20.86
N LEU A 145 8.39 -3.95 19.76
CA LEU A 145 8.05 -2.77 18.96
C LEU A 145 7.21 -1.77 19.76
N ALA A 146 6.17 -2.23 20.46
CA ALA A 146 5.30 -1.38 21.26
C ALA A 146 6.03 -0.66 22.40
N HIS A 147 7.13 -1.23 22.92
CA HIS A 147 7.96 -0.62 23.95
C HIS A 147 9.15 0.20 23.40
N PHE A 148 9.30 0.32 22.07
CA PHE A 148 10.41 1.02 21.41
C PHE A 148 11.81 0.57 21.88
N LYS A 149 11.93 -0.66 22.39
CA LYS A 149 13.14 -1.11 23.11
C LYS A 149 14.30 -1.45 22.19
N MET A 150 14.05 -1.91 20.97
CA MET A 150 15.10 -2.33 20.02
C MET A 150 14.62 -2.23 18.57
N ARG A 151 15.57 -2.09 17.63
CA ARG A 151 15.32 -2.32 16.20
C ARG A 151 15.13 -3.81 15.95
N LEU A 152 14.25 -4.16 15.01
CA LEU A 152 14.13 -5.54 14.54
C LEU A 152 15.43 -6.00 13.90
N ASN A 153 15.97 -7.11 14.40
CA ASN A 153 17.12 -7.75 13.79
C ASN A 153 16.69 -8.46 12.47
N PRO A 154 17.64 -8.83 11.60
CA PRO A 154 17.33 -9.45 10.32
C PRO A 154 16.50 -10.74 10.43
N ILE A 155 16.69 -11.52 11.50
CA ILE A 155 15.94 -12.76 11.76
C ILE A 155 14.48 -12.41 12.07
N GLN A 156 14.23 -11.43 12.93
CA GLN A 156 12.86 -11.01 13.28
C GLN A 156 12.09 -10.42 12.09
N ARG A 157 12.77 -9.70 11.19
CA ARG A 157 12.16 -9.22 9.94
C ARG A 157 11.79 -10.39 9.04
N HIS A 158 12.70 -11.36 8.91
CA HIS A 158 12.43 -12.58 8.16
C HIS A 158 11.27 -13.36 8.78
N ASP A 159 11.20 -13.49 10.09
CA ASP A 159 10.12 -14.17 10.80
C ASP A 159 8.77 -13.49 10.51
N LEU A 160 8.68 -12.15 10.56
CA LEU A 160 7.46 -11.41 10.19
C LEU A 160 7.01 -11.71 8.75
N GLU A 161 7.95 -11.69 7.81
CA GLU A 161 7.68 -12.01 6.39
C GLU A 161 7.21 -13.45 6.22
N GLN A 162 7.88 -14.40 6.88
CA GLN A 162 7.50 -15.82 6.83
C GLN A 162 6.11 -16.06 7.41
N VAL A 163 5.78 -15.43 8.53
CA VAL A 163 4.44 -15.55 9.12
C VAL A 163 3.37 -14.93 8.23
N ARG A 164 3.59 -13.73 7.69
CA ARG A 164 2.67 -13.09 6.73
C ARG A 164 2.44 -13.97 5.50
N TYR A 165 3.52 -14.49 4.92
CA TYR A 165 3.43 -15.39 3.77
C TYR A 165 2.69 -16.68 4.11
N TRP A 166 3.01 -17.31 5.24
CA TRP A 166 2.37 -18.56 5.65
C TRP A 166 0.88 -18.40 5.89
N ILE A 167 0.42 -17.28 6.48
CA ILE A 167 -1.01 -17.02 6.68
C ILE A 167 -1.70 -16.72 5.35
N SER A 168 -1.04 -15.98 4.44
CA SER A 168 -1.66 -15.56 3.17
C SER A 168 -1.96 -16.72 2.22
N ILE A 169 -1.19 -17.82 2.31
CA ILE A 169 -1.41 -19.04 1.52
C ILE A 169 -2.39 -20.02 2.18
N ARG A 170 -2.92 -19.73 3.36
CA ARG A 170 -3.90 -20.61 4.02
C ARG A 170 -5.25 -20.58 3.33
N PRO A 171 -6.01 -21.70 3.36
CA PRO A 171 -7.35 -21.73 2.81
C PRO A 171 -8.20 -20.65 3.47
N LYS A 172 -8.78 -19.75 2.67
CA LYS A 172 -9.73 -18.76 3.18
C LYS A 172 -11.03 -19.49 3.55
N VAL A 173 -11.67 -19.05 4.62
CA VAL A 173 -12.99 -19.56 5.02
C VAL A 173 -14.02 -19.07 3.99
N ILE A 174 -14.41 -19.94 3.07
CA ILE A 174 -15.46 -19.68 2.08
C ILE A 174 -16.76 -20.23 2.66
N HIS A 175 -17.69 -19.35 3.03
CA HIS A 175 -19.06 -19.75 3.31
C HIS A 175 -19.81 -19.91 1.99
N ASP A 176 -20.55 -21.00 1.80
CA ASP A 176 -21.69 -21.01 0.87
C ASP A 176 -22.55 -19.81 1.28
N VAL A 177 -22.74 -18.88 0.35
CA VAL A 177 -23.48 -17.64 0.60
C VAL A 177 -24.95 -17.90 0.29
N PRO A 178 -25.83 -18.23 1.27
CA PRO A 178 -27.24 -17.92 1.11
C PRO A 178 -27.32 -16.39 1.12
N GLN A 179 -27.67 -15.82 -0.04
CA GLN A 179 -27.97 -14.42 -0.30
C GLN A 179 -27.36 -13.40 0.69
N ALA A 180 -26.25 -12.79 0.26
CA ALA A 180 -25.72 -11.49 0.67
C ALA A 180 -26.39 -10.82 1.88
N HIS A 181 -25.76 -10.96 3.05
CA HIS A 181 -25.70 -9.85 3.99
C HIS A 181 -24.40 -9.07 3.70
N PRO A 182 -24.47 -7.73 3.52
CA PRO A 182 -23.42 -6.94 2.92
C PRO A 182 -22.18 -6.92 3.82
N SER A 183 -21.02 -7.26 3.26
CA SER A 183 -19.74 -6.96 3.89
C SER A 183 -19.62 -5.45 4.08
N ASN A 184 -19.00 -5.00 5.17
CA ASN A 184 -18.89 -3.59 5.59
C ASN A 184 -18.35 -2.61 4.52
N GLY A 185 -17.81 -3.08 3.40
CA GLY A 185 -17.43 -2.26 2.24
C GLY A 185 -18.49 -2.12 1.14
N GLN A 186 -19.39 -3.11 0.96
CA GLN A 186 -20.38 -3.10 -0.13
C GLN A 186 -21.48 -2.05 0.06
N GLY A 187 -21.92 -1.83 1.31
CA GLY A 187 -22.92 -0.80 1.62
C GLY A 187 -22.38 0.61 1.37
N LEU A 188 -21.12 0.87 1.77
CA LEU A 188 -20.47 2.16 1.55
C LEU A 188 -20.18 2.39 0.05
N HIS A 189 -19.69 1.36 -0.65
CA HIS A 189 -19.52 1.38 -2.09
C HIS A 189 -20.83 1.71 -2.82
N ALA A 190 -21.93 1.03 -2.47
CA ALA A 190 -23.24 1.27 -3.07
C ALA A 190 -23.78 2.68 -2.80
N PHE A 191 -23.61 3.18 -1.56
CA PHE A 191 -23.99 4.54 -1.18
C PHE A 191 -23.21 5.58 -1.97
N LEU A 192 -21.88 5.49 -1.99
CA LEU A 192 -21.01 6.44 -2.70
C LEU A 192 -21.27 6.44 -4.21
N LYS A 193 -21.62 5.28 -4.77
CA LYS A 193 -22.09 5.14 -6.15
C LYS A 193 -23.43 5.83 -6.40
N GLN A 194 -24.38 5.79 -5.47
CA GLN A 194 -25.65 6.56 -5.58
C GLN A 194 -25.42 8.07 -5.45
N VAL A 195 -24.52 8.49 -4.56
CA VAL A 195 -24.19 9.91 -4.36
C VAL A 195 -23.42 10.49 -5.56
N GLU A 196 -22.74 9.64 -6.33
CA GLU A 196 -22.07 9.99 -7.59
C GLU A 196 -22.97 10.80 -8.55
N ASP A 197 -24.26 10.49 -8.57
CA ASP A 197 -25.28 11.12 -9.42
C ASP A 197 -25.66 12.54 -8.98
N SER A 198 -25.27 12.97 -7.77
CA SER A 198 -25.76 14.19 -7.12
C SER A 198 -24.95 15.49 -7.39
N LYS A 199 -23.94 15.47 -8.26
CA LYS A 199 -23.05 16.60 -8.63
C LYS A 199 -22.25 17.25 -7.48
N LYS A 200 -22.34 16.77 -6.23
CA LYS A 200 -21.52 17.29 -5.12
C LYS A 200 -20.08 16.76 -5.21
N SER A 201 -19.09 17.64 -5.01
CA SER A 201 -17.66 17.27 -5.06
C SER A 201 -17.14 16.73 -3.75
N ASP A 202 -17.65 17.24 -2.62
CA ASP A 202 -17.29 16.79 -1.28
C ASP A 202 -18.57 16.43 -0.52
N ILE A 203 -18.52 15.36 0.27
CA ILE A 203 -19.63 14.92 1.13
C ILE A 203 -19.09 14.62 2.52
N GLN A 204 -19.80 15.09 3.54
CA GLN A 204 -19.51 14.75 4.93
C GLN A 204 -20.57 13.76 5.41
N VAL A 205 -20.12 12.69 6.05
CA VAL A 205 -20.97 11.60 6.54
C VAL A 205 -20.59 11.34 7.99
N SER A 206 -21.58 11.27 8.88
CA SER A 206 -21.32 10.86 10.27
C SER A 206 -21.08 9.34 10.32
N PHE A 207 -20.35 8.87 11.32
CA PHE A 207 -20.10 7.43 11.48
C PHE A 207 -21.43 6.69 11.70
N GLN A 208 -22.36 7.29 12.43
CA GLN A 208 -23.69 6.73 12.65
C GLN A 208 -24.52 6.62 11.36
N ASP A 209 -24.50 7.64 10.50
CA ASP A 209 -25.17 7.58 9.21
C ASP A 209 -24.55 6.50 8.33
N MET A 210 -23.21 6.38 8.37
CA MET A 210 -22.50 5.32 7.66
C MET A 210 -22.87 3.92 8.17
N GLU A 211 -22.93 3.70 9.47
CA GLU A 211 -23.38 2.44 10.05
C GLU A 211 -24.83 2.11 9.67
N GLY A 212 -25.70 3.13 9.62
CA GLY A 212 -27.05 2.99 9.12
C GLY A 212 -27.12 2.54 7.67
N LEU A 213 -26.20 3.03 6.82
CA LEU A 213 -26.08 2.63 5.41
C LEU A 213 -25.48 1.22 5.25
N LEU A 214 -24.51 0.87 6.10
CA LEU A 214 -23.87 -0.45 6.12
C LEU A 214 -24.77 -1.52 6.75
N GLN A 215 -25.78 -1.11 7.52
CA GLN A 215 -26.58 -1.98 8.39
C GLN A 215 -25.70 -2.79 9.37
N SER A 216 -24.55 -2.22 9.73
CA SER A 216 -23.56 -2.83 10.61
C SER A 216 -22.75 -1.73 11.31
N SER A 217 -22.16 -2.07 12.46
CA SER A 217 -21.26 -1.14 13.13
C SER A 217 -19.91 -1.09 12.43
N LEU A 218 -19.33 0.12 12.37
CA LEU A 218 -17.96 0.31 11.94
C LEU A 218 -17.02 -0.39 12.95
N PRO A 219 -15.89 -0.96 12.48
CA PRO A 219 -14.89 -1.54 13.36
C PRO A 219 -14.42 -0.52 14.41
N SER A 220 -14.08 -0.98 15.61
CA SER A 220 -13.56 -0.10 16.67
C SER A 220 -12.29 0.67 16.24
N THR A 221 -11.53 0.15 15.29
CA THR A 221 -10.37 0.82 14.68
C THR A 221 -10.76 2.08 13.89
N ALA A 222 -11.91 2.08 13.22
CA ALA A 222 -12.43 3.27 12.52
C ALA A 222 -12.76 4.42 13.49
N TYR A 223 -13.12 4.07 14.73
CA TYR A 223 -13.39 4.99 15.84
C TYR A 223 -12.14 5.44 16.60
N ALA A 224 -11.02 4.75 16.44
CA ALA A 224 -9.82 4.97 17.24
C ALA A 224 -8.67 5.58 16.44
N HIS A 225 -8.60 5.31 15.14
CA HIS A 225 -7.43 5.63 14.32
C HIS A 225 -7.82 6.24 12.97
N GLU A 226 -7.27 7.42 12.66
CA GLU A 226 -7.42 8.07 11.36
C GLU A 226 -6.83 7.21 10.23
N SER A 227 -5.81 6.38 10.51
CA SER A 227 -5.20 5.47 9.53
C SER A 227 -6.17 4.44 8.97
N TRP A 228 -7.25 4.09 9.67
CA TRP A 228 -8.27 3.21 9.11
C TRP A 228 -8.95 3.83 7.87
N TRP A 229 -9.02 5.16 7.84
CA TRP A 229 -9.58 5.98 6.77
C TRP A 229 -8.55 6.36 5.70
N SER A 230 -7.39 5.70 5.65
CA SER A 230 -6.36 5.97 4.65
C SER A 230 -6.83 5.63 3.23
N ASN A 231 -6.25 6.29 2.23
CA ASN A 231 -6.49 5.97 0.81
C ASN A 231 -5.46 4.97 0.25
N ASP A 232 -4.97 4.01 1.05
CA ASP A 232 -3.95 3.05 0.61
C ASP A 232 -4.54 1.80 -0.07
N TYR A 233 -4.71 1.89 -1.38
CA TYR A 233 -5.28 0.80 -2.20
C TYR A 233 -4.52 -0.54 -2.15
N LEU A 234 -3.26 -0.56 -1.69
CA LEU A 234 -2.45 -1.79 -1.63
C LEU A 234 -2.60 -2.56 -0.32
N ASN A 235 -2.66 -1.83 0.78
CA ASN A 235 -2.53 -2.42 2.13
C ASN A 235 -3.85 -2.37 2.90
N ASP A 236 -4.78 -1.52 2.50
CA ASP A 236 -6.04 -1.27 3.19
C ASP A 236 -7.23 -1.70 2.30
N PRO A 237 -7.72 -2.96 2.38
CA PRO A 237 -8.82 -3.45 1.55
C PRO A 237 -10.11 -2.64 1.73
N GLN A 238 -10.34 -2.08 2.92
CA GLN A 238 -11.48 -1.21 3.19
C GLN A 238 -11.46 0.04 2.32
N SER A 239 -10.28 0.55 1.97
CA SER A 239 -10.14 1.78 1.17
C SER A 239 -10.69 1.61 -0.25
N LEU A 240 -10.62 0.39 -0.80
CA LEU A 240 -11.17 0.08 -2.12
C LEU A 240 -12.68 0.38 -2.19
N ALA A 241 -13.42 0.28 -1.08
CA ALA A 241 -14.85 0.56 -1.03
C ALA A 241 -15.20 1.98 -1.50
N TRP A 242 -14.32 2.97 -1.30
CA TRP A 242 -14.51 4.33 -1.80
C TRP A 242 -13.64 4.65 -3.02
N LEU A 243 -12.43 4.10 -3.11
CA LEU A 243 -11.52 4.37 -4.23
C LEU A 243 -12.07 3.85 -5.57
N GLU A 244 -12.67 2.65 -5.59
CA GLU A 244 -13.22 2.03 -6.81
C GLU A 244 -14.40 2.81 -7.42
N VAL A 245 -15.09 3.61 -6.60
CA VAL A 245 -16.21 4.48 -6.99
C VAL A 245 -15.79 5.94 -7.15
N GLY A 246 -14.48 6.22 -7.20
CA GLY A 246 -13.94 7.54 -7.49
C GLY A 246 -14.05 8.53 -6.34
N TRP A 247 -14.11 8.04 -5.12
CA TRP A 247 -14.06 8.84 -3.90
C TRP A 247 -12.75 8.59 -3.16
N GLN A 248 -12.28 9.59 -2.42
CA GLN A 248 -11.17 9.46 -1.48
C GLN A 248 -11.54 10.14 -0.17
N VAL A 249 -11.02 9.65 0.95
CA VAL A 249 -11.12 10.37 2.21
C VAL A 249 -10.26 11.64 2.08
N ARG A 250 -10.90 12.79 2.30
CA ARG A 250 -10.26 14.10 2.35
C ARG A 250 -9.83 14.46 3.76
N ASP A 251 -10.68 14.14 4.72
CA ASP A 251 -10.53 14.49 6.12
C ASP A 251 -11.37 13.56 6.99
N VAL A 252 -10.92 13.27 8.21
CA VAL A 252 -11.70 12.52 9.19
C VAL A 252 -11.50 13.14 10.57
N ASP A 253 -12.61 13.42 11.24
CA ASP A 253 -12.63 13.89 12.61
C ASP A 253 -13.21 12.80 13.51
N ILE A 254 -12.31 12.09 14.19
CA ILE A 254 -12.67 11.02 15.12
C ILE A 254 -13.47 11.55 16.32
N SER A 255 -13.19 12.78 16.75
CA SER A 255 -13.82 13.38 17.93
C SER A 255 -15.28 13.72 17.67
N SER A 256 -15.58 14.30 16.50
CA SER A 256 -16.94 14.56 16.07
C SER A 256 -17.58 13.38 15.35
N ARG A 257 -16.83 12.32 15.05
CA ARG A 257 -17.25 11.10 14.33
C ARG A 257 -17.81 11.42 12.94
N HIS A 258 -17.09 12.25 12.20
CA HIS A 258 -17.41 12.57 10.82
C HIS A 258 -16.24 12.26 9.91
N VAL A 259 -16.55 11.78 8.72
CA VAL A 259 -15.59 11.64 7.62
C VAL A 259 -16.05 12.49 6.44
N THR A 260 -15.11 13.16 5.78
CA THR A 260 -15.36 13.86 4.54
C THR A 260 -14.73 13.11 3.39
N PHE A 261 -15.56 12.69 2.43
CA PHE A 261 -15.10 12.17 1.16
C PHE A 261 -15.05 13.26 0.11
N ARG A 262 -14.09 13.16 -0.79
CA ARG A 262 -13.95 14.00 -1.99
C ARG A 262 -13.97 13.12 -3.22
N ARG A 263 -14.78 13.50 -4.20
CA ARG A 263 -14.80 12.85 -5.51
C ARG A 263 -13.57 13.28 -6.31
N THR A 264 -12.89 12.32 -6.91
CA THR A 264 -11.73 12.57 -7.76
C THR A 264 -11.50 11.43 -8.76
N ASN A 265 -11.07 11.78 -9.97
CA ASN A 265 -10.65 10.79 -10.96
C ASN A 265 -9.24 10.25 -10.68
N THR A 266 -8.46 10.93 -9.82
CA THR A 266 -7.07 10.55 -9.54
C THR A 266 -6.95 9.15 -8.95
N VAL A 267 -7.90 8.75 -8.10
CA VAL A 267 -7.93 7.39 -7.52
C VAL A 267 -8.35 6.34 -8.53
N LEU A 268 -9.27 6.68 -9.44
CA LEU A 268 -9.63 5.80 -10.55
C LEU A 268 -8.44 5.57 -11.48
N TRP A 269 -7.68 6.63 -11.80
CA TRP A 269 -6.44 6.50 -12.58
C TRP A 269 -5.42 5.61 -11.87
N GLN A 270 -5.27 5.79 -10.56
CA GLN A 270 -4.37 4.98 -9.73
C GLN A 270 -4.71 3.48 -9.82
N LEU A 271 -5.97 3.13 -9.58
CA LEU A 271 -6.44 1.73 -9.61
C LEU A 271 -6.34 1.14 -11.03
N PHE A 272 -6.68 1.93 -12.04
CA PHE A 272 -6.56 1.52 -13.44
C PHE A 272 -5.11 1.15 -13.80
N PHE A 273 -4.14 2.03 -13.50
CA PHE A 273 -2.74 1.74 -13.78
C PHE A 273 -2.16 0.66 -12.86
N ALA A 274 -2.68 0.47 -11.64
CA ALA A 274 -2.26 -0.61 -10.76
C ALA A 274 -2.60 -1.98 -11.36
N ASP A 275 -3.83 -2.15 -11.87
CA ASP A 275 -4.25 -3.36 -12.57
C ASP A 275 -3.41 -3.60 -13.84
N LEU A 276 -3.16 -2.56 -14.65
CA LEU A 276 -2.27 -2.69 -15.81
C LEU A 276 -0.85 -3.10 -15.43
N LEU A 277 -0.29 -2.53 -14.36
CA LEU A 277 1.04 -2.87 -13.87
C LEU A 277 1.11 -4.32 -13.40
N GLU A 278 0.10 -4.80 -12.67
CA GLU A 278 0.02 -6.19 -12.23
C GLU A 278 0.00 -7.15 -13.43
N ARG A 279 -0.89 -6.90 -14.40
CA ARG A 279 -0.98 -7.69 -15.64
C ARG A 279 0.32 -7.69 -16.42
N LEU A 280 0.96 -6.52 -16.57
CA LEU A 280 2.23 -6.38 -17.27
C LEU A 280 3.36 -7.17 -16.58
N LYS A 281 3.46 -7.09 -15.25
CA LYS A 281 4.44 -7.88 -14.48
C LYS A 281 4.18 -9.37 -14.56
N LYS A 282 2.91 -9.78 -14.55
CA LYS A 282 2.51 -11.19 -14.70
C LYS A 282 2.88 -11.71 -16.09
N ALA A 283 2.65 -10.93 -17.14
CA ALA A 283 2.99 -11.31 -18.51
C ALA A 283 4.50 -11.29 -18.78
N ARG A 284 5.25 -10.37 -18.15
CA ARG A 284 6.71 -10.28 -18.25
C ARG A 284 7.36 -9.97 -16.90
N PRO A 285 7.70 -11.01 -16.11
CA PRO A 285 8.40 -10.83 -14.85
C PRO A 285 9.73 -10.08 -15.03
N GLY A 286 10.00 -9.11 -14.15
CA GLY A 286 11.23 -8.30 -14.18
C GLY A 286 11.23 -7.14 -15.17
N ILE A 287 10.11 -6.85 -15.86
CA ILE A 287 10.01 -5.70 -16.78
C ILE A 287 10.16 -4.34 -16.06
N THR A 288 9.76 -4.26 -14.79
CA THR A 288 9.90 -3.09 -13.92
C THR A 288 9.90 -3.49 -12.44
N ASN A 289 10.57 -2.71 -11.59
CA ASN A 289 10.63 -2.91 -10.13
C ASN A 289 9.63 -2.03 -9.36
N VAL A 290 8.81 -1.22 -10.04
CA VAL A 290 7.84 -0.33 -9.38
C VAL A 290 6.76 -1.15 -8.70
N GLU A 291 6.46 -0.92 -7.42
CA GLU A 291 5.41 -1.63 -6.67
C GLU A 291 4.14 -0.80 -6.45
N LYS A 292 4.28 0.53 -6.32
CA LYS A 292 3.17 1.43 -6.03
C LYS A 292 2.93 2.41 -7.17
N ILE A 293 1.66 2.61 -7.49
CA ILE A 293 1.20 3.58 -8.49
C ILE A 293 0.80 4.86 -7.76
N PRO A 294 1.31 6.04 -8.17
CA PRO A 294 0.82 7.32 -7.66
C PRO A 294 -0.54 7.67 -8.27
N PRO A 295 -1.35 8.52 -7.60
CA PRO A 295 -2.67 8.94 -8.09
C PRO A 295 -2.57 10.00 -9.21
N GLU A 296 -1.96 9.61 -10.33
CA GLU A 296 -1.64 10.46 -11.48
C GLU A 296 -2.32 9.95 -12.76
N TYR A 297 -2.56 10.85 -13.72
CA TYR A 297 -3.15 10.48 -15.02
C TYR A 297 -2.16 9.79 -15.98
N HIS A 298 -0.92 9.60 -15.54
CA HIS A 298 0.13 8.96 -16.29
C HIS A 298 0.99 8.06 -15.41
N TRP A 299 1.56 7.03 -15.99
CA TRP A 299 2.55 6.18 -15.35
C TRP A 299 3.61 5.74 -16.37
N SER A 300 4.87 5.64 -15.93
CA SER A 300 5.96 5.22 -16.81
C SER A 300 7.07 4.48 -16.08
N PHE A 301 7.88 3.74 -16.83
CA PHE A 301 9.09 3.06 -16.37
C PHE A 301 10.23 3.22 -17.38
N SER A 302 11.47 2.94 -16.94
CA SER A 302 12.68 3.12 -17.76
C SER A 302 12.66 2.23 -19.01
N GLY A 303 13.01 2.82 -20.16
CA GLY A 303 13.20 2.11 -21.43
C GLY A 303 14.58 1.44 -21.58
N GLY A 304 15.35 1.33 -20.49
CA GLY A 304 16.68 0.70 -20.47
C GLY A 304 17.85 1.63 -20.82
N ARG A 305 17.57 2.90 -21.13
CA ARG A 305 18.56 3.96 -21.33
C ARG A 305 18.06 5.26 -20.71
N SER A 306 18.97 6.04 -20.11
CA SER A 306 18.62 7.34 -19.51
C SER A 306 17.92 8.26 -20.52
N GLY A 307 16.78 8.82 -20.10
CA GLY A 307 15.93 9.70 -20.91
C GLY A 307 14.95 8.98 -21.83
N PHE A 308 14.83 7.65 -21.78
CA PHE A 308 13.80 6.89 -22.50
C PHE A 308 12.85 6.24 -21.50
N HIS A 309 11.56 6.42 -21.71
CA HIS A 309 10.52 5.92 -20.82
C HIS A 309 9.38 5.30 -21.61
N PHE A 310 8.95 4.11 -21.21
CA PHE A 310 7.69 3.53 -21.68
C PHE A 310 6.60 3.92 -20.70
N GLY A 311 5.41 4.29 -21.19
CA GLY A 311 4.35 4.72 -20.30
C GLY A 311 2.94 4.63 -20.86
N TRP A 312 1.99 4.70 -19.94
CA TRP A 312 0.58 4.88 -20.22
C TRP A 312 0.14 6.27 -19.79
N VAL A 313 -0.71 6.92 -20.60
CA VAL A 313 -1.24 8.25 -20.31
C VAL A 313 -2.72 8.30 -20.65
N LEU A 314 -3.57 8.65 -19.68
CA LEU A 314 -4.98 8.95 -19.90
C LEU A 314 -5.12 10.41 -20.35
N LEU A 315 -5.61 10.61 -21.56
CA LEU A 315 -5.72 11.93 -22.18
C LEU A 315 -7.07 12.58 -21.91
N ARG A 316 -7.07 13.92 -21.89
CA ARG A 316 -8.32 14.70 -21.87
C ARG A 316 -9.22 14.47 -23.09
N SER A 317 -8.66 13.93 -24.18
CA SER A 317 -9.41 13.55 -25.38
C SER A 317 -10.22 12.26 -25.21
N HIS A 318 -10.17 11.62 -24.03
CA HIS A 318 -10.79 10.32 -23.76
C HIS A 318 -10.11 9.17 -24.52
N ASP A 319 -8.78 9.21 -24.56
CA ASP A 319 -7.96 8.11 -25.07
C ASP A 319 -6.95 7.66 -24.02
N LEU A 320 -6.69 6.35 -23.99
CA LEU A 320 -5.50 5.77 -23.37
C LEU A 320 -4.37 5.74 -24.41
N ARG A 321 -3.24 6.36 -24.07
CA ARG A 321 -2.04 6.34 -24.89
C ARG A 321 -1.03 5.35 -24.33
N VAL A 322 -0.47 4.50 -25.20
CA VAL A 322 0.79 3.78 -24.97
C VAL A 322 1.89 4.57 -25.67
N GLU A 323 2.97 4.91 -24.96
CA GLU A 323 4.04 5.73 -25.52
C GLU A 323 5.45 5.26 -25.15
N LEU A 324 6.38 5.51 -26.08
CA LEU A 324 7.79 5.72 -25.80
C LEU A 324 8.04 7.23 -25.75
N TYR A 325 8.34 7.74 -24.56
CA TYR A 325 8.70 9.13 -24.30
C TYR A 325 10.21 9.28 -24.24
N ILE A 326 10.75 10.28 -24.94
CA ILE A 326 12.19 10.52 -25.05
C ILE A 326 12.48 11.93 -24.53
N ASP A 327 13.09 12.03 -23.36
CA ASP A 327 13.64 13.26 -22.78
C ASP A 327 15.11 13.09 -22.38
N ALA A 328 15.94 12.81 -23.38
CA ALA A 328 17.38 12.69 -23.27
C ALA A 328 18.12 13.95 -23.76
N LYS A 329 19.43 14.02 -23.51
CA LYS A 329 20.31 14.94 -24.23
C LYS A 329 20.27 14.58 -25.73
N GLU A 330 20.13 15.58 -26.60
CA GLU A 330 19.96 15.37 -28.06
C GLU A 330 18.71 14.53 -28.44
N SER A 331 17.60 14.64 -27.68
CA SER A 331 16.34 13.90 -27.94
C SER A 331 15.90 13.90 -29.41
N LYS A 332 16.00 15.05 -30.09
CA LYS A 332 15.65 15.19 -31.51
C LYS A 332 16.46 14.26 -32.40
N LYS A 333 17.78 14.25 -32.24
CA LYS A 333 18.70 13.40 -33.01
C LYS A 333 18.49 11.92 -32.74
N LEU A 334 18.23 11.55 -31.48
CA LEU A 334 17.92 10.17 -31.10
C LEU A 334 16.57 9.70 -31.69
N PHE A 335 15.57 10.58 -31.68
CA PHE A 335 14.29 10.34 -32.32
C PHE A 335 14.42 10.23 -33.84
N ASP A 336 15.18 11.11 -34.48
CA ASP A 336 15.40 11.10 -35.93
C ASP A 336 16.04 9.77 -36.37
N LYS A 337 17.02 9.23 -35.61
CA LYS A 337 17.58 7.88 -35.83
C LYS A 337 16.57 6.75 -35.69
N LEU A 338 15.59 6.86 -34.78
CA LEU A 338 14.50 5.88 -34.66
C LEU A 338 13.52 6.02 -35.82
N ALA A 339 13.22 7.25 -36.24
CA ALA A 339 12.29 7.56 -37.32
C ALA A 339 12.81 7.07 -38.69
N GLU A 340 14.13 6.98 -38.89
CA GLU A 340 14.73 6.30 -40.06
C GLU A 340 14.27 4.84 -40.18
N GLN A 341 13.92 4.19 -39.07
CA GLN A 341 13.43 2.81 -39.02
C GLN A 341 11.90 2.72 -38.94
N LYS A 342 11.17 3.84 -39.11
CA LYS A 342 9.71 3.91 -38.94
C LYS A 342 8.96 2.78 -39.63
N PHE A 343 9.20 2.57 -40.92
CA PHE A 343 8.49 1.56 -41.70
C PHE A 343 8.75 0.14 -41.19
N ALA A 344 10.00 -0.16 -40.81
CA ALA A 344 10.36 -1.46 -40.25
C ALA A 344 9.68 -1.69 -38.89
N ILE A 345 9.66 -0.66 -38.03
CA ILE A 345 9.03 -0.70 -36.69
C ILE A 345 7.51 -0.89 -36.82
N GLU A 346 6.85 -0.11 -37.67
CA GLU A 346 5.39 -0.20 -37.85
C GLU A 346 4.96 -1.54 -38.45
N ASN A 347 5.76 -2.12 -39.36
CA ASN A 347 5.52 -3.46 -39.89
C ASN A 347 5.75 -4.56 -38.85
N GLU A 348 6.80 -4.46 -38.03
CA GLU A 348 7.09 -5.43 -36.96
C GLU A 348 5.99 -5.43 -35.88
N LEU A 349 5.47 -4.25 -35.55
CA LEU A 349 4.36 -4.09 -34.60
C LEU A 349 3.00 -4.40 -35.22
N ASN A 350 2.88 -4.37 -36.55
CA ASN A 350 1.63 -4.35 -37.29
C ASN A 350 0.68 -3.22 -36.78
N MET A 351 1.25 -2.02 -36.60
CA MET A 351 0.57 -0.86 -36.02
C MET A 351 1.03 0.43 -36.72
N ALA A 352 0.08 1.29 -37.06
CA ALA A 352 0.39 2.66 -37.46
C ALA A 352 0.63 3.52 -36.22
N LEU A 353 1.82 4.12 -36.08
CA LEU A 353 2.21 4.87 -34.90
C LEU A 353 2.19 6.38 -35.15
N ASN A 354 1.99 7.13 -34.08
CA ASN A 354 2.17 8.58 -34.05
C ASN A 354 3.61 8.90 -33.68
N TRP A 355 4.31 9.57 -34.60
CA TRP A 355 5.71 9.99 -34.46
C TRP A 355 5.77 11.49 -34.19
N ASP A 356 5.65 11.85 -32.92
CA ASP A 356 5.63 13.25 -32.48
C ASP A 356 7.05 13.71 -32.15
N ARG A 357 7.66 14.46 -33.09
CA ARG A 357 8.94 15.11 -32.80
C ARG A 357 8.81 16.18 -31.72
N LEU A 358 7.64 16.80 -31.52
CA LEU A 358 7.38 17.86 -30.54
C LEU A 358 8.38 19.03 -30.67
N ASP A 359 8.49 19.67 -31.84
CA ASP A 359 9.54 20.68 -32.10
C ASP A 359 9.52 21.89 -31.14
N THR A 360 8.40 22.16 -30.49
CA THR A 360 8.27 23.22 -29.47
C THR A 360 8.76 22.80 -28.08
N ARG A 361 9.18 21.55 -27.89
CA ARG A 361 9.69 20.99 -26.62
C ARG A 361 11.03 20.28 -26.83
N LYS A 362 11.78 20.04 -25.75
CA LYS A 362 13.00 19.22 -25.80
C LYS A 362 12.68 17.77 -26.17
N ALA A 363 11.66 17.20 -25.53
CA ALA A 363 11.29 15.81 -25.65
C ALA A 363 10.76 15.41 -27.05
N CYS A 364 10.70 14.12 -27.31
CA CYS A 364 10.01 13.51 -28.46
C CYS A 364 9.13 12.36 -27.96
N ARG A 365 8.24 11.86 -28.81
CA ARG A 365 7.38 10.73 -28.49
C ARG A 365 7.05 9.87 -29.70
N VAL A 366 7.03 8.56 -29.49
CA VAL A 366 6.36 7.62 -30.39
C VAL A 366 5.19 7.00 -29.62
N SER A 367 3.99 6.95 -30.19
CA SER A 367 2.81 6.52 -29.44
C SER A 367 1.70 5.94 -30.30
N ILE A 368 0.78 5.24 -29.66
CA ILE A 368 -0.51 4.83 -30.21
C ILE A 368 -1.60 5.07 -29.17
N THR A 369 -2.82 5.35 -29.62
CA THR A 369 -3.96 5.65 -28.76
C THR A 369 -5.11 4.70 -29.01
N HIS A 370 -5.84 4.39 -27.95
CA HIS A 370 -7.11 3.68 -28.01
C HIS A 370 -8.17 4.49 -27.25
N PRO A 371 -9.39 4.66 -27.78
CA PRO A 371 -10.46 5.33 -27.06
C PRO A 371 -10.71 4.65 -25.71
N ALA A 372 -10.70 5.44 -24.64
CA ALA A 372 -10.95 4.99 -23.28
C ALA A 372 -11.12 6.17 -22.31
N LYS A 373 -12.12 6.07 -21.43
CA LYS A 373 -12.24 6.87 -20.21
C LYS A 373 -12.17 5.93 -19.03
N VAL A 374 -11.47 6.34 -17.97
CA VAL A 374 -11.38 5.55 -16.73
C VAL A 374 -12.75 5.29 -16.08
N THR A 375 -13.77 6.06 -16.45
CA THR A 375 -15.15 5.95 -15.98
C THR A 375 -16.05 5.13 -16.91
N ASP A 376 -15.51 4.53 -17.97
CA ASP A 376 -16.28 3.66 -18.87
C ASP A 376 -16.69 2.37 -18.13
N PRO A 377 -17.71 1.63 -18.61
CA PRO A 377 -18.16 0.40 -17.98
C PRO A 377 -17.03 -0.63 -17.81
N PRO A 378 -17.03 -1.44 -16.72
CA PRO A 378 -15.98 -2.42 -16.46
C PRO A 378 -15.70 -3.36 -17.64
N ASP A 379 -16.74 -3.87 -18.31
CA ASP A 379 -16.59 -4.78 -19.45
C ASP A 379 -15.89 -4.12 -20.64
N GLU A 380 -16.12 -2.82 -20.88
CA GLU A 380 -15.41 -2.07 -21.92
C GLU A 380 -13.95 -1.82 -21.52
N LEU A 381 -13.71 -1.50 -20.25
CA LEU A 381 -12.37 -1.29 -19.73
C LEU A 381 -11.50 -2.55 -19.77
N GLU A 382 -12.07 -3.75 -19.62
CA GLU A 382 -11.31 -5.00 -19.71
C GLU A 382 -10.63 -5.17 -21.07
N GLY A 383 -11.33 -4.93 -22.17
CA GLY A 383 -10.74 -4.97 -23.52
C GLY A 383 -9.65 -3.91 -23.72
N VAL A 384 -9.86 -2.69 -23.18
CA VAL A 384 -8.85 -1.62 -23.21
C VAL A 384 -7.61 -2.02 -22.43
N LYS A 385 -7.77 -2.65 -21.27
CA LYS A 385 -6.64 -3.07 -20.42
C LYS A 385 -5.81 -4.16 -21.08
N GLU A 386 -6.46 -5.16 -21.69
CA GLU A 386 -5.79 -6.20 -22.46
C GLU A 386 -4.98 -5.59 -23.61
N TRP A 387 -5.61 -4.73 -24.42
CA TRP A 387 -4.94 -3.99 -25.49
C TRP A 387 -3.74 -3.18 -24.99
N ALA A 388 -3.86 -2.50 -23.85
CA ALA A 388 -2.81 -1.65 -23.30
C ALA A 388 -1.57 -2.45 -22.86
N VAL A 389 -1.78 -3.62 -22.23
CA VAL A 389 -0.71 -4.52 -21.80
C VAL A 389 -0.03 -5.17 -23.00
N GLU A 390 -0.80 -5.71 -23.95
CA GLU A 390 -0.25 -6.33 -25.15
C GLU A 390 0.56 -5.32 -25.98
N THR A 391 0.02 -4.12 -26.17
CA THR A 391 0.71 -3.04 -26.88
C THR A 391 1.99 -2.64 -26.16
N MET A 392 1.97 -2.53 -24.83
CA MET A 392 3.15 -2.21 -24.04
C MET A 392 4.25 -3.26 -24.18
N LEU A 393 3.91 -4.56 -24.14
CA LEU A 393 4.86 -5.64 -24.33
C LEU A 393 5.52 -5.57 -25.71
N LYS A 394 4.72 -5.38 -26.77
CA LYS A 394 5.20 -5.18 -28.15
C LYS A 394 6.11 -3.95 -28.26
N PHE A 395 5.75 -2.83 -27.63
CA PHE A 395 6.59 -1.64 -27.58
C PHE A 395 7.96 -1.93 -26.95
N VAL A 396 7.98 -2.61 -25.81
CA VAL A 396 9.24 -2.97 -25.13
C VAL A 396 10.09 -3.87 -26.02
N ASP A 397 9.51 -4.92 -26.61
CA ASP A 397 10.27 -5.86 -27.45
C ASP A 397 10.87 -5.21 -28.69
N VAL A 398 10.14 -4.30 -29.34
CA VAL A 398 10.59 -3.66 -30.59
C VAL A 398 11.53 -2.49 -30.32
N PHE A 399 11.24 -1.64 -29.32
CA PHE A 399 12.02 -0.42 -29.09
C PHE A 399 13.24 -0.64 -28.21
N GLN A 400 13.20 -1.51 -27.19
CA GLN A 400 14.31 -1.65 -26.23
C GLN A 400 15.64 -2.07 -26.90
N PRO A 401 15.68 -3.04 -27.84
CA PRO A 401 16.91 -3.37 -28.57
C PRO A 401 17.43 -2.20 -29.41
N ARG A 402 16.54 -1.43 -30.02
CA ARG A 402 16.89 -0.25 -30.83
C ARG A 402 17.44 0.89 -29.97
N ILE A 403 16.81 1.17 -28.84
CA ILE A 403 17.26 2.16 -27.85
C ILE A 403 18.68 1.82 -27.35
N LYS A 404 18.98 0.54 -27.14
CA LYS A 404 20.31 0.07 -26.73
C LYS A 404 21.39 0.34 -27.79
N GLY A 405 21.03 0.40 -29.06
CA GLY A 405 21.95 0.66 -30.18
C GLY A 405 22.19 2.15 -30.53
N LEU A 406 21.51 3.10 -29.87
CA LEU A 406 21.49 4.52 -30.29
C LEU A 406 22.72 5.39 -29.97
#